data_AF-A0A1H0AHT8-F1
#
_entry.id   AF-A0A1H0AHT8-F1
#
_cell.length_a   1.000
_cell.length_b   1.000
_cell.length_c   1.000
_cell.angle_alpha   90.00
_cell.angle_beta   90.00
_cell.angle_gamma   90.00
#
_symmetry.space_group_name_H-M   'P 1'
#
loop_
_entity.id
_entity.type
_entity.pdbx_description
1 polymer ?
#
loop_
_entity_poly.entity_id
_entity_poly.type
_entity_poly.pdbx_seq_one_letter_code
_entity_poly.pdbx_strand_id
1 'polypeptide(L)'
;MKKIIEIIGIIFIGLSIVIAYFNLENFPENILTYILIILLVSYPLYLLGHRLRKTLIIFKERVLKWSIAYVFVAMFIPLLFIAYTNYEEIKSATFNDHFILFESSSSVNGEGISLGFMLALILFVWIRIFSTDIRRKWIPNLLILVSLIAFCTSLYVLWEDYRGIDADRGLITNKWNAVEESIPWENVTRIYIDPYVHYARLSNKNDETHIAWTMVIESDSNEDVLYRFQNLYEHDLHVGNQVKEIAQDNNIPFLITNMTEDERKWYEFELELENLPKEPFHEFFQFK
;
A
#
# COMPACT_ATOMS: atom_id res chain seq x y z
N MET A 1 42.01 10.24 -14.51
CA MET A 1 41.81 11.07 -13.30
C MET A 1 40.46 11.79 -13.29
N LYS A 2 40.13 12.65 -14.28
CA LYS A 2 38.84 13.39 -14.33
C LYS A 2 37.59 12.49 -14.28
N LYS A 3 37.56 11.40 -15.06
CA LYS A 3 36.46 10.40 -15.02
C LYS A 3 36.28 9.75 -13.64
N ILE A 4 37.36 9.49 -12.92
CA ILE A 4 37.32 8.87 -11.58
C ILE A 4 36.68 9.83 -10.58
N ILE A 5 37.07 11.12 -10.62
CA ILE A 5 36.49 12.16 -9.76
C ILE A 5 34.99 12.35 -10.03
N GLU A 6 34.58 12.28 -11.30
CA GLU A 6 33.16 12.36 -11.67
C GLU A 6 32.35 11.16 -11.14
N ILE A 7 32.90 9.95 -11.17
CA ILE A 7 32.29 8.74 -10.59
C ILE A 7 32.17 8.88 -9.07
N ILE A 8 33.23 9.28 -8.37
CA ILE A 8 33.20 9.52 -6.91
C ILE A 8 32.10 10.53 -6.56
N GLY A 9 31.96 11.60 -7.35
CA GLY A 9 30.91 12.59 -7.12
C GLY A 9 29.49 12.05 -7.30
N ILE A 10 29.27 11.09 -8.22
CA ILE A 10 27.97 10.40 -8.37
C ILE A 10 27.71 9.51 -7.15
N ILE A 11 28.72 8.78 -6.68
CA ILE A 11 28.61 7.93 -5.49
C ILE A 11 28.25 8.77 -4.26
N PHE A 12 28.85 9.95 -4.08
CA PHE A 12 28.52 10.85 -2.96
C PHE A 12 27.08 11.35 -3.01
N ILE A 13 26.57 11.66 -4.20
CA ILE A 13 25.16 12.04 -4.39
C ILE A 13 24.24 10.85 -4.03
N GLY A 14 24.53 9.65 -4.53
CA GLY A 14 23.74 8.46 -4.21
C GLY A 14 23.75 8.16 -2.71
N LEU A 15 24.92 8.15 -2.09
CA LEU A 15 25.08 7.91 -0.65
C LEU A 15 24.33 8.94 0.19
N SER A 16 24.34 10.23 -0.21
CA SER A 16 23.57 11.25 0.50
C SER A 16 22.07 10.95 0.50
N ILE A 17 21.50 10.56 -0.63
CA ILE A 17 20.07 10.24 -0.72
C ILE A 17 19.75 9.02 0.16
N VAL A 18 20.59 7.99 0.15
CA VAL A 18 20.43 6.79 0.99
C VAL A 18 20.51 7.13 2.47
N ILE A 19 21.50 7.93 2.89
CA ILE A 19 21.62 8.39 4.28
C ILE A 19 20.37 9.17 4.68
N ALA A 20 19.90 10.09 3.84
CA ALA A 20 18.72 10.88 4.15
C ALA A 20 17.49 9.99 4.35
N TYR A 21 17.24 9.06 3.43
CA TYR A 21 16.13 8.11 3.50
C TYR A 21 16.16 7.29 4.79
N PHE A 22 17.30 6.67 5.12
CA PHE A 22 17.44 5.86 6.34
C PHE A 22 17.17 6.68 7.61
N ASN A 23 17.60 7.94 7.65
CA ASN A 23 17.36 8.82 8.80
C ASN A 23 15.88 9.28 8.85
N LEU A 24 15.22 9.40 7.71
CA LEU A 24 13.80 9.73 7.61
C LEU A 24 12.89 8.61 8.12
N GLU A 25 13.24 7.36 7.83
CA GLU A 25 12.47 6.19 8.28
C GLU A 25 12.49 6.07 9.81
N ASN A 26 13.63 6.37 10.44
CA ASN A 26 13.79 6.31 11.90
C ASN A 26 13.31 7.58 12.64
N PHE A 27 12.61 8.50 11.95
CA PHE A 27 12.16 9.77 12.53
C PHE A 27 11.45 9.66 13.90
N PRO A 28 10.57 8.67 14.13
CA PRO A 28 9.82 8.56 15.39
C PRO A 28 10.69 8.39 16.64
N GLU A 29 11.92 7.87 16.52
CA GLU A 29 12.78 7.60 17.68
C GLU A 29 13.47 8.87 18.21
N ASN A 30 14.00 9.72 17.32
CA ASN A 30 14.73 10.94 17.71
C ASN A 30 14.81 11.98 16.59
N ILE A 31 13.71 12.71 16.40
CA ILE A 31 13.53 13.70 15.33
C ILE A 31 14.71 14.68 15.20
N LEU A 32 15.17 15.24 16.32
CA LEU A 32 16.25 16.23 16.31
C LEU A 32 17.55 15.64 15.77
N THR A 33 17.93 14.45 16.22
CA THR A 33 19.20 13.81 15.85
C THR A 33 19.22 13.49 14.35
N TYR A 34 18.14 12.93 13.82
CA TYR A 34 18.05 12.57 12.41
C TYR A 34 18.01 13.78 11.48
N ILE A 35 17.34 14.88 11.87
CA ILE A 35 17.43 16.16 11.13
C ILE A 35 18.86 16.68 11.11
N LEU A 36 19.56 16.64 12.25
CA LEU A 36 20.96 17.09 12.32
C LEU A 36 21.86 16.23 11.43
N ILE A 37 21.67 14.92 11.36
CA ILE A 37 22.43 14.05 10.45
C ILE A 37 22.15 14.41 8.98
N ILE A 38 20.88 14.63 8.62
CA ILE A 38 20.51 15.06 7.26
C ILE A 38 21.19 16.39 6.90
N LEU A 39 21.20 17.36 7.82
CA LEU A 39 21.74 18.70 7.58
C LEU A 39 23.27 18.76 7.61
N LEU A 40 23.92 18.02 8.52
CA LEU A 40 25.36 18.12 8.79
C LEU A 40 26.19 17.05 8.07
N VAL A 41 25.57 15.93 7.67
CA VAL A 41 26.28 14.83 7.00
C VAL A 41 25.77 14.67 5.58
N SER A 42 24.47 14.42 5.43
CA SER A 42 23.93 14.03 4.13
C SER A 42 23.95 15.18 3.12
N TYR A 43 23.40 16.34 3.48
CA TYR A 43 23.35 17.49 2.61
C TYR A 43 24.75 18.02 2.19
N PRO A 44 25.74 18.12 3.08
CA PRO A 44 27.11 18.46 2.68
C PRO A 44 27.71 17.44 1.71
N LEU A 45 27.48 16.14 1.91
CA LEU A 45 27.95 15.10 1.01
C LEU A 45 27.35 15.26 -0.40
N TYR A 46 26.06 15.57 -0.48
CA TYR A 46 25.39 15.88 -1.74
C TYR A 46 26.03 17.07 -2.48
N LEU A 47 26.29 18.17 -1.75
CA LEU A 47 26.94 19.35 -2.31
C LEU A 47 28.37 19.06 -2.77
N LEU A 48 29.14 18.30 -1.98
CA LEU A 48 30.49 17.85 -2.36
C LEU A 48 30.46 17.01 -3.64
N GLY A 49 29.50 16.11 -3.78
CA GLY A 49 29.34 15.30 -5.00
C GLY A 49 29.13 16.14 -6.26
N HIS A 50 28.28 17.17 -6.20
CA HIS A 50 28.13 18.12 -7.32
C HIS A 50 29.37 18.98 -7.55
N ARG A 51 30.05 19.39 -6.48
CA ARG A 51 31.28 20.20 -6.57
C ARG A 51 32.43 19.44 -7.23
N LEU A 52 32.54 18.13 -7.02
CA LEU A 52 33.55 17.27 -7.67
C LEU A 52 33.28 17.11 -9.17
N ARG A 53 32.01 17.09 -9.59
CA ARG A 53 31.60 16.87 -10.98
C ARG A 53 31.60 18.13 -11.83
N LYS A 54 31.57 19.32 -11.22
CA LYS A 54 31.38 20.60 -11.92
C LYS A 54 32.45 21.61 -11.51
N THR A 55 32.72 22.56 -12.41
CA THR A 55 33.60 23.69 -12.09
C THR A 55 32.98 24.56 -11.00
N LEU A 56 33.81 25.30 -10.26
CA LEU A 56 33.34 26.19 -9.18
C LEU A 56 32.32 27.22 -9.67
N ILE A 57 32.49 27.73 -10.89
CA ILE A 57 31.59 28.70 -11.52
C ILE A 57 30.19 28.10 -11.68
N ILE A 58 30.09 26.96 -12.35
CA ILE A 58 28.82 26.24 -12.55
C ILE A 58 28.20 25.85 -11.21
N PHE A 59 29.04 25.46 -10.24
CA PHE A 59 28.57 25.09 -8.91
C PHE A 59 27.86 26.25 -8.21
N LYS A 60 28.48 27.43 -8.15
CA LYS A 60 27.90 28.62 -7.52
C LYS A 60 26.60 29.06 -8.19
N GLU A 61 26.52 28.97 -9.52
CA GLU A 61 25.32 29.34 -10.28
C GLU A 61 24.14 28.39 -10.03
N ARG A 62 24.40 27.10 -9.77
CA ARG A 62 23.36 26.06 -9.71
C ARG A 62 23.09 25.50 -8.32
N VAL A 63 23.90 25.86 -7.31
CA VAL A 63 23.80 25.31 -5.95
C VAL A 63 22.39 25.43 -5.37
N LEU A 64 21.72 26.56 -5.57
CA LEU A 64 20.35 26.77 -5.08
C LEU A 64 19.37 25.78 -5.71
N LYS A 65 19.44 25.58 -7.03
CA LYS A 65 18.58 24.61 -7.74
C LYS A 65 18.85 23.18 -7.27
N TRP A 66 20.11 22.81 -7.06
CA TRP A 66 20.45 21.48 -6.55
C TRP A 66 20.00 21.28 -5.11
N SER A 67 20.03 22.32 -4.29
CA SER A 67 19.55 22.28 -2.90
C SER A 67 18.03 22.04 -2.87
N ILE A 68 17.28 22.75 -3.72
CA ILE A 68 15.83 22.54 -3.86
C ILE A 68 15.53 21.12 -4.36
N ALA A 69 16.27 20.63 -5.35
CA ALA A 69 16.12 19.27 -5.84
C ALA A 69 16.44 18.21 -4.77
N TYR A 70 17.45 18.48 -3.92
CA TYR A 70 17.79 17.61 -2.80
C TYR A 70 16.67 17.55 -1.77
N VAL A 71 16.16 18.69 -1.31
CA VAL A 71 15.03 18.72 -0.36
C VAL A 71 13.82 17.98 -0.92
N PHE A 72 13.56 18.13 -2.22
CA PHE A 72 12.45 17.43 -2.85
C PHE A 72 12.65 15.90 -2.91
N VAL A 73 13.79 15.43 -3.40
CA VAL A 73 14.04 14.00 -3.61
C VAL A 73 14.36 13.28 -2.31
N ALA A 74 15.18 13.89 -1.46
CA ALA A 74 15.72 13.27 -0.27
C ALA A 74 14.90 13.54 1.01
N MET A 75 13.90 14.43 0.98
CA MET A 75 13.01 14.67 2.12
C MET A 75 11.53 14.61 1.74
N PHE A 76 11.08 15.45 0.80
CA PHE A 76 9.65 15.57 0.51
C PHE A 76 9.02 14.28 -0.02
N ILE A 77 9.65 13.61 -0.99
CA ILE A 77 9.13 12.34 -1.52
C ILE A 77 9.08 11.27 -0.42
N PRO A 78 10.17 10.95 0.31
CA PRO A 78 10.10 9.97 1.41
C PRO A 78 9.06 10.31 2.47
N LEU A 79 8.94 11.58 2.87
CA LEU A 79 7.94 12.00 3.87
C LEU A 79 6.51 11.74 3.42
N LEU A 80 6.19 11.94 2.13
CA LEU A 80 4.86 11.63 1.60
C LEU A 80 4.55 10.14 1.68
N PHE A 81 5.52 9.30 1.29
CA PHE A 81 5.37 7.85 1.38
C PHE A 81 5.23 7.39 2.82
N ILE A 82 6.09 7.87 3.74
CA ILE A 82 5.99 7.55 5.17
C ILE A 82 4.64 7.99 5.74
N ALA A 83 4.15 9.18 5.38
CA ALA A 83 2.84 9.66 5.84
C ALA A 83 1.71 8.77 5.35
N TYR A 84 1.78 8.31 4.09
CA TYR A 84 0.79 7.41 3.50
C TYR A 84 0.83 6.02 4.14
N THR A 85 2.01 5.40 4.28
CA THR A 85 2.15 4.06 4.88
C THR A 85 1.74 4.07 6.34
N ASN A 86 2.20 5.05 7.11
CA ASN A 86 1.82 5.16 8.52
C ASN A 86 0.31 5.41 8.68
N TYR A 87 -0.31 6.14 7.76
CA TYR A 87 -1.76 6.34 7.78
C TYR A 87 -2.50 5.00 7.65
N GLU A 88 -2.14 4.16 6.68
CA GLU A 88 -2.75 2.83 6.49
C GLU A 88 -2.49 1.91 7.69
N GLU A 89 -1.27 1.93 8.24
CA GLU A 89 -0.90 1.14 9.42
C GLU A 89 -1.69 1.56 10.66
N ILE A 90 -1.77 2.88 10.95
CA ILE A 90 -2.51 3.38 12.12
C ILE A 90 -4.00 3.09 11.94
N LYS A 91 -4.53 3.27 10.73
CA LYS A 91 -5.94 2.98 10.45
C LYS A 91 -6.22 1.49 10.68
N SER A 92 -5.42 0.60 10.11
CA SER A 92 -5.52 -0.84 10.34
C SER A 92 -5.46 -1.15 11.83
N ALA A 93 -4.42 -0.70 12.55
CA ALA A 93 -4.26 -0.95 13.98
C ALA A 93 -5.43 -0.41 14.84
N THR A 94 -6.08 0.68 14.42
CA THR A 94 -7.21 1.28 15.16
C THR A 94 -8.48 0.42 15.07
N PHE A 95 -8.71 -0.22 13.91
CA PHE A 95 -9.95 -0.95 13.66
C PHE A 95 -9.78 -2.47 13.74
N ASN A 96 -8.59 -3.02 13.53
CA ASN A 96 -8.35 -4.47 13.39
C ASN A 96 -8.80 -5.28 14.62
N ASP A 97 -8.66 -4.75 15.83
CA ASP A 97 -9.09 -5.43 17.06
C ASP A 97 -10.62 -5.67 17.15
N HIS A 98 -11.40 -4.99 16.30
CA HIS A 98 -12.85 -5.10 16.26
C HIS A 98 -13.38 -6.02 15.16
N PHE A 99 -12.50 -6.50 14.27
CA PHE A 99 -12.91 -7.27 13.09
C PHE A 99 -12.13 -8.58 12.97
N ILE A 100 -12.81 -9.62 12.50
CA ILE A 100 -12.19 -10.88 12.08
C ILE A 100 -11.37 -10.66 10.81
N LEU A 101 -11.89 -9.82 9.92
CA LEU A 101 -11.24 -9.39 8.70
C LEU A 101 -11.52 -7.91 8.50
N PHE A 102 -10.48 -7.11 8.35
CA PHE A 102 -10.57 -5.67 8.10
C PHE A 102 -9.91 -5.32 6.77
N GLU A 103 -10.62 -4.55 5.95
CA GLU A 103 -10.07 -3.89 4.78
C GLU A 103 -10.19 -2.37 4.95
N SER A 104 -9.09 -1.66 4.67
CA SER A 104 -8.97 -0.22 4.91
C SER A 104 -9.72 0.65 3.91
N SER A 105 -10.58 0.06 3.07
CA SER A 105 -11.43 0.75 2.11
C SER A 105 -12.74 0.01 1.93
N SER A 106 -13.82 0.76 1.77
CA SER A 106 -15.14 0.18 1.51
C SER A 106 -15.28 -0.31 0.06
N SER A 107 -14.33 0.03 -0.81
CA SER A 107 -14.36 -0.30 -2.24
C SER A 107 -12.97 -0.58 -2.81
N VAL A 108 -12.90 -1.44 -3.83
CA VAL A 108 -11.66 -1.77 -4.55
C VAL A 108 -10.96 -0.53 -5.14
N ASN A 109 -11.69 0.56 -5.40
CA ASN A 109 -11.13 1.79 -5.98
C ASN A 109 -10.79 2.87 -4.93
N GLY A 110 -11.27 2.76 -3.70
CA GLY A 110 -11.09 3.76 -2.65
C GLY A 110 -9.63 3.90 -2.21
N GLU A 111 -8.93 2.76 -2.10
CA GLU A 111 -7.51 2.68 -1.70
C GLU A 111 -6.58 3.47 -2.62
N GLY A 112 -6.93 3.62 -3.90
CA GLY A 112 -6.06 4.27 -4.89
C GLY A 112 -6.14 5.79 -4.93
N ILE A 113 -7.14 6.42 -4.28
CA ILE A 113 -7.43 7.85 -4.46
C ILE A 113 -6.35 8.73 -3.79
N SER A 114 -6.05 8.46 -2.53
CA SER A 114 -5.02 9.17 -1.75
C SER A 114 -3.64 8.98 -2.38
N LEU A 115 -3.30 7.75 -2.80
CA LEU A 115 -2.10 7.45 -3.57
C LEU A 115 -2.05 8.25 -4.88
N GLY A 116 -3.17 8.34 -5.61
CA GLY A 116 -3.28 9.13 -6.83
C GLY A 116 -2.98 10.61 -6.62
N PHE A 117 -3.51 11.22 -5.56
CA PHE A 117 -3.21 12.61 -5.22
C PHE A 117 -1.76 12.83 -4.78
N MET A 118 -1.19 11.87 -4.03
CA MET A 118 0.22 11.88 -3.66
C MET A 118 1.13 11.86 -4.90
N LEU A 119 0.86 10.95 -5.85
CA LEU A 119 1.64 10.86 -7.10
C LEU A 119 1.50 12.12 -7.96
N ALA A 120 0.30 12.70 -8.04
CA ALA A 120 0.07 13.97 -8.72
C ALA A 120 0.88 15.12 -8.07
N LEU A 121 0.92 15.17 -6.74
CA LEU A 121 1.70 16.15 -5.98
C LEU A 121 3.19 16.03 -6.30
N ILE A 122 3.74 14.81 -6.28
CA ILE A 122 5.14 14.53 -6.66
C ILE A 122 5.39 15.01 -8.10
N LEU A 123 4.50 14.67 -9.04
CA LEU A 123 4.63 15.07 -10.44
C LEU A 123 4.65 16.59 -10.61
N PHE A 124 3.74 17.32 -9.97
CA PHE A 124 3.67 18.77 -10.11
C PHE A 124 4.85 19.50 -9.48
N VAL A 125 5.35 19.01 -8.34
CA VAL A 125 6.59 19.54 -7.73
C VAL A 125 7.80 19.23 -8.63
N TRP A 126 7.88 18.03 -9.20
CA TRP A 126 8.92 17.65 -10.16
C TRP A 126 8.93 18.60 -11.37
N ILE A 127 7.78 18.80 -12.01
CA ILE A 127 7.61 19.74 -13.13
C ILE A 127 8.06 21.14 -12.73
N ARG A 128 7.68 21.61 -11.53
CA ARG A 128 8.01 22.95 -11.04
C ARG A 128 9.51 23.17 -10.79
N ILE A 129 10.22 22.13 -10.35
CA ILE A 129 11.65 22.20 -10.03
C ILE A 129 12.51 22.06 -11.30
N PHE A 130 12.15 21.13 -12.19
CA PHE A 130 13.00 20.73 -13.31
C PHE A 130 12.62 21.38 -14.65
N SER A 131 11.42 21.95 -14.79
CA SER A 131 11.05 22.66 -16.02
C SER A 131 11.42 24.14 -15.92
N THR A 132 12.44 24.55 -16.69
CA THR A 132 12.94 25.94 -16.70
C THR A 132 12.10 26.89 -17.53
N ASP A 133 11.30 26.36 -18.47
CA ASP A 133 10.70 27.14 -19.57
C ASP A 133 9.19 27.41 -19.37
N ILE A 134 8.65 27.09 -18.18
CA ILE A 134 7.25 27.36 -17.87
C ILE A 134 7.06 28.87 -17.71
N ARG A 135 6.50 29.48 -18.75
CA ARG A 135 6.20 30.92 -18.85
C ARG A 135 5.29 31.43 -17.73
N ARG A 136 4.42 30.56 -17.18
CA ARG A 136 3.48 30.87 -16.08
C ARG A 136 3.76 29.99 -14.86
N LYS A 137 4.77 30.36 -14.06
CA LYS A 137 5.17 29.62 -12.85
C LYS A 137 4.09 29.50 -11.77
N TRP A 138 3.02 30.31 -11.85
CA TRP A 138 1.90 30.24 -10.92
C TRP A 138 1.03 28.99 -11.14
N ILE A 139 0.95 28.45 -12.36
CA ILE A 139 0.09 27.29 -12.67
C ILE A 139 0.58 26.04 -11.93
N PRO A 140 1.87 25.62 -12.02
CA PRO A 140 2.35 24.49 -11.24
C PRO A 140 2.24 24.73 -9.73
N ASN A 141 2.44 25.96 -9.24
CA ASN A 141 2.27 26.27 -7.82
C ASN A 141 0.81 26.06 -7.37
N LEU A 142 -0.16 26.48 -8.18
CA LEU A 142 -1.58 26.24 -7.90
C LEU A 142 -1.91 24.75 -7.93
N LEU A 143 -1.38 24.01 -8.90
CA LEU A 143 -1.58 22.56 -8.99
C LEU A 143 -0.97 21.83 -7.79
N ILE A 144 0.23 22.21 -7.36
CA ILE A 144 0.85 21.67 -6.13
C ILE A 144 -0.06 21.94 -4.93
N LEU A 145 -0.57 23.16 -4.78
CA LEU A 145 -1.44 23.53 -3.67
C LEU A 145 -2.75 22.72 -3.68
N VAL A 146 -3.39 22.60 -4.85
CA VAL A 146 -4.63 21.84 -5.01
C VAL A 146 -4.40 20.36 -4.72
N SER A 147 -3.32 19.76 -5.24
CA SER A 147 -2.99 18.36 -4.98
C SER A 147 -2.62 18.11 -3.52
N LEU A 148 -1.95 19.05 -2.84
CA LEU A 148 -1.65 18.93 -1.42
C LEU A 148 -2.93 18.94 -0.59
N ILE A 149 -3.84 19.89 -0.85
CA ILE A 149 -5.14 19.95 -0.18
C ILE A 149 -5.94 18.68 -0.48
N ALA A 150 -6.00 18.24 -1.73
CA ALA A 150 -6.71 17.02 -2.12
C ALA A 150 -6.14 15.77 -1.43
N PHE A 151 -4.81 15.65 -1.33
CA PHE A 151 -4.16 14.55 -0.61
C PHE A 151 -4.54 14.56 0.87
N CYS A 152 -4.34 15.68 1.58
CA CYS A 152 -4.68 15.76 3.00
C CYS A 152 -6.18 15.53 3.26
N THR A 153 -7.05 16.13 2.44
CA THR A 153 -8.50 15.91 2.54
C THR A 153 -8.87 14.46 2.26
N SER A 154 -8.23 13.81 1.29
CA SER A 154 -8.50 12.39 1.00
C SER A 154 -8.14 11.49 2.17
N LEU A 155 -7.00 11.71 2.84
CA LEU A 155 -6.65 10.95 4.04
C LEU A 155 -7.68 11.16 5.16
N TYR A 156 -8.15 12.40 5.35
CA TYR A 156 -9.15 12.69 6.37
C TYR A 156 -10.50 12.03 6.07
N VAL A 157 -10.99 12.17 4.83
CA VAL A 157 -12.31 11.66 4.41
C VAL A 157 -12.33 10.14 4.32
N LEU A 158 -11.24 9.53 3.85
CA LEU A 158 -11.12 8.08 3.76
C LEU A 158 -10.81 7.43 5.12
N TRP A 159 -10.63 8.17 6.21
CA TRP A 159 -10.37 7.58 7.52
C TRP A 159 -11.51 6.64 7.95
N GLU A 160 -12.75 7.06 7.72
CA GLU A 160 -13.97 6.31 8.02
C GLU A 160 -14.38 5.33 6.91
N ASP A 161 -13.63 5.28 5.80
CA ASP A 161 -13.94 4.40 4.67
C ASP A 161 -13.35 3.01 4.91
N TYR A 162 -14.13 2.05 5.37
CA TYR A 162 -13.63 0.70 5.64
C TYR A 162 -14.71 -0.33 5.46
N ARG A 163 -14.31 -1.60 5.32
CA ARG A 163 -15.23 -2.72 5.42
C ARG A 163 -14.60 -3.85 6.20
N GLY A 164 -15.42 -4.64 6.87
CA GLY A 164 -14.93 -5.76 7.65
C GLY A 164 -16.00 -6.72 8.11
N ILE A 165 -15.54 -7.85 8.60
CA ILE A 165 -16.38 -8.91 9.17
C ILE A 165 -16.29 -8.80 10.70
N ASP A 166 -17.40 -8.46 11.35
CA ASP A 166 -17.52 -8.37 12.81
C ASP A 166 -18.22 -9.63 13.33
N ALA A 167 -17.68 -10.21 14.41
CA ALA A 167 -18.20 -11.46 14.97
C ALA A 167 -19.66 -11.34 15.41
N ASP A 168 -20.03 -10.20 16.01
CA ASP A 168 -21.34 -9.98 16.63
C ASP A 168 -22.30 -9.24 15.69
N ARG A 169 -21.79 -8.27 14.93
CA ARG A 169 -22.61 -7.33 14.13
C ARG A 169 -22.80 -7.75 12.68
N GLY A 170 -22.05 -8.74 12.18
CA GLY A 170 -22.10 -9.15 10.78
C GLY A 170 -21.13 -8.37 9.91
N LEU A 171 -21.54 -8.12 8.66
CA LEU A 171 -20.74 -7.34 7.72
C LEU A 171 -20.93 -5.86 7.98
N ILE A 172 -19.83 -5.14 8.19
CA ILE A 172 -19.85 -3.70 8.38
C ILE A 172 -19.13 -3.07 7.20
N THR A 173 -19.82 -2.15 6.54
CA THR A 173 -19.24 -1.29 5.50
C THR A 173 -19.51 0.15 5.90
N ASN A 174 -18.46 0.88 6.23
CA ASN A 174 -18.55 2.31 6.45
C ASN A 174 -17.98 3.01 5.21
N LYS A 175 -18.82 3.80 4.55
CA LYS A 175 -18.43 4.55 3.35
C LYS A 175 -17.92 5.92 3.76
N TRP A 176 -16.97 6.47 3.00
CA TRP A 176 -16.39 7.82 3.20
C TRP A 176 -17.40 8.97 3.35
N ASN A 177 -18.65 8.79 2.92
CA ASN A 177 -19.74 9.75 3.10
C ASN A 177 -20.52 9.57 4.42
N ALA A 178 -19.94 8.85 5.39
CA ALA A 178 -20.51 8.53 6.69
C ALA A 178 -21.82 7.71 6.61
N VAL A 179 -21.97 6.93 5.54
CA VAL A 179 -23.05 5.94 5.43
C VAL A 179 -22.50 4.61 5.91
N GLU A 180 -22.88 4.24 7.13
CA GLU A 180 -22.65 2.92 7.68
C GLU A 180 -23.77 1.98 7.20
N GLU A 181 -23.36 0.95 6.45
CA GLU A 181 -24.19 -0.16 6.04
C GLU A 181 -23.74 -1.39 6.83
N SER A 182 -24.64 -1.92 7.66
CA SER A 182 -24.42 -3.19 8.36
C SER A 182 -25.36 -4.24 7.80
N ILE A 183 -24.83 -5.40 7.40
CA ILE A 183 -25.62 -6.59 7.09
C ILE A 183 -25.45 -7.54 8.28
N PRO A 184 -26.45 -7.62 9.18
CA PRO A 184 -26.42 -8.56 10.29
C PRO A 184 -26.38 -10.00 9.78
N TRP A 185 -25.81 -10.91 10.58
CA TRP A 185 -25.79 -12.34 10.26
C TRP A 185 -27.18 -12.92 9.96
N GLU A 186 -28.22 -12.41 10.60
CA GLU A 186 -29.62 -12.80 10.36
C GLU A 186 -30.09 -12.57 8.92
N ASN A 187 -29.48 -11.62 8.20
CA ASN A 187 -29.82 -11.28 6.82
C ASN A 187 -28.87 -11.93 5.80
N VAL A 188 -27.90 -12.71 6.27
CA VAL A 188 -26.97 -13.47 5.42
C VAL A 188 -27.62 -14.80 5.09
N THR A 189 -27.81 -15.06 3.79
CA THR A 189 -28.50 -16.26 3.32
C THR A 189 -27.54 -17.43 3.13
N ARG A 190 -26.29 -17.14 2.75
CA ARG A 190 -25.28 -18.14 2.43
C ARG A 190 -23.88 -17.54 2.45
N ILE A 191 -22.90 -18.36 2.82
CA ILE A 191 -21.48 -18.09 2.61
C ILE A 191 -20.90 -19.20 1.75
N TYR A 192 -20.11 -18.86 0.74
CA TYR A 192 -19.35 -19.87 0.01
C TYR A 192 -17.93 -19.46 -0.34
N ILE A 193 -17.06 -20.47 -0.39
CA ILE A 193 -15.64 -20.34 -0.74
C ILE A 193 -15.45 -20.85 -2.17
N ASP A 194 -14.89 -20.00 -3.03
CA ASP A 194 -14.63 -20.30 -4.43
C ASP A 194 -13.13 -20.25 -4.74
N PRO A 195 -12.43 -21.40 -4.75
CA PRO A 195 -11.03 -21.46 -5.15
C PRO A 195 -10.90 -21.33 -6.67
N TYR A 196 -9.86 -20.62 -7.14
CA TYR A 196 -9.60 -20.41 -8.56
C TYR A 196 -8.10 -20.26 -8.83
N VAL A 197 -7.66 -20.62 -10.04
CA VAL A 197 -6.28 -20.37 -10.47
C VAL A 197 -6.17 -18.95 -11.02
N HIS A 198 -5.34 -18.13 -10.39
CA HIS A 198 -4.90 -16.87 -10.97
C HIS A 198 -3.79 -17.17 -11.97
N TYR A 199 -3.99 -16.82 -13.25
CA TYR A 199 -2.97 -17.01 -14.27
C TYR A 199 -2.15 -15.74 -14.47
N ALA A 200 -0.83 -15.90 -14.37
CA ALA A 200 0.15 -14.86 -14.67
C ALA A 200 -0.11 -14.18 -16.01
N ARG A 201 -0.17 -12.85 -16.02
CA ARG A 201 -0.27 -12.07 -17.25
C ARG A 201 1.10 -11.95 -17.90
N LEU A 202 1.19 -12.29 -19.18
CA LEU A 202 2.42 -12.11 -19.99
C LEU A 202 2.97 -10.68 -19.99
N SER A 203 2.13 -9.68 -19.69
CA SER A 203 2.50 -8.27 -19.59
C SER A 203 3.19 -7.88 -18.27
N ASN A 204 3.17 -8.74 -17.25
CA ASN A 204 3.76 -8.47 -15.94
C ASN A 204 4.69 -9.63 -15.53
N LYS A 205 5.98 -9.35 -15.42
CA LYS A 205 7.01 -10.36 -15.08
C LYS A 205 6.98 -10.80 -13.63
N ASN A 206 6.34 -10.03 -12.75
CA ASN A 206 6.22 -10.32 -11.32
C ASN A 206 4.83 -10.90 -10.99
N ASP A 207 4.00 -11.13 -12.01
CA ASP A 207 2.71 -11.79 -11.84
C ASP A 207 2.95 -13.29 -12.00
N GLU A 208 2.74 -14.04 -10.93
CA GLU A 208 2.97 -15.48 -10.91
C GLU A 208 1.63 -16.20 -10.96
N THR A 209 1.60 -17.36 -11.61
CA THR A 209 0.39 -18.20 -11.61
C THR A 209 0.31 -18.87 -10.24
N HIS A 210 -0.83 -18.74 -9.58
CA HIS A 210 -1.03 -19.30 -8.24
C HIS A 210 -2.50 -19.64 -7.95
N ILE A 211 -2.76 -20.42 -6.90
CA ILE A 211 -4.09 -20.69 -6.38
C ILE A 211 -4.53 -19.53 -5.47
N ALA A 212 -5.72 -19.03 -5.74
CA ALA A 212 -6.38 -17.99 -4.97
C ALA A 212 -7.77 -18.49 -4.57
N TRP A 213 -8.44 -17.80 -3.66
CA TRP A 213 -9.81 -18.12 -3.31
C TRP A 213 -10.60 -16.87 -2.93
N THR A 214 -11.90 -16.91 -3.20
CA THR A 214 -12.84 -15.84 -2.84
C THR A 214 -13.82 -16.35 -1.81
N MET A 215 -14.01 -15.60 -0.73
CA MET A 215 -15.15 -15.76 0.16
C MET A 215 -16.28 -14.85 -0.34
N VAL A 216 -17.42 -15.46 -0.63
CA VAL A 216 -18.63 -14.75 -1.07
C VAL A 216 -19.68 -14.87 0.02
N ILE A 217 -20.22 -13.73 0.44
CA ILE A 217 -21.26 -13.65 1.44
C ILE A 217 -22.50 -13.06 0.77
N GLU A 218 -23.50 -13.92 0.55
CA GLU A 218 -24.77 -13.60 -0.07
C GLU A 218 -25.74 -13.07 0.99
N SER A 219 -26.46 -12.01 0.66
CA SER A 219 -27.44 -11.37 1.55
C SER A 219 -28.80 -11.24 0.87
N ASP A 220 -29.87 -11.13 1.64
CA ASP A 220 -31.22 -10.86 1.11
C ASP A 220 -31.31 -9.53 0.32
N SER A 221 -30.34 -8.63 0.50
CA SER A 221 -30.26 -7.31 -0.16
C SER A 221 -29.77 -7.33 -1.62
N ASN A 222 -29.51 -8.49 -2.22
CA ASN A 222 -29.00 -8.66 -3.61
C ASN A 222 -27.61 -8.08 -3.90
N GLU A 223 -26.87 -7.60 -2.89
CA GLU A 223 -25.47 -7.23 -3.04
C GLU A 223 -24.59 -8.28 -2.33
N ASP A 224 -23.84 -9.03 -3.13
CA ASP A 224 -22.87 -10.01 -2.63
C ASP A 224 -21.60 -9.28 -2.17
N VAL A 225 -21.13 -9.62 -0.97
CA VAL A 225 -19.87 -9.10 -0.45
C VAL A 225 -18.76 -10.11 -0.70
N LEU A 226 -17.69 -9.64 -1.35
CA LEU A 226 -16.57 -10.46 -1.82
C LEU A 226 -15.29 -10.09 -1.08
N TYR A 227 -14.63 -11.09 -0.51
CA TYR A 227 -13.28 -11.01 0.04
C TYR A 227 -12.37 -11.93 -0.76
N ARG A 228 -11.26 -11.40 -1.29
CA ARG A 228 -10.34 -12.15 -2.16
C ARG A 228 -9.02 -12.41 -1.45
N PHE A 229 -8.66 -13.67 -1.37
CA PHE A 229 -7.42 -14.14 -0.77
C PHE A 229 -6.51 -14.59 -1.91
N GLN A 230 -5.41 -13.87 -2.10
CA GLN A 230 -4.57 -14.05 -3.28
C GLN A 230 -3.73 -15.31 -3.19
N ASN A 231 -3.34 -15.76 -2.00
CA ASN A 231 -2.50 -16.94 -1.83
C ASN A 231 -3.04 -17.85 -0.71
N LEU A 232 -2.39 -18.99 -0.50
CA LEU A 232 -2.59 -19.84 0.67
C LEU A 232 -1.76 -19.32 1.85
N TYR A 233 -2.40 -18.67 2.81
CA TYR A 233 -1.76 -18.27 4.07
C TYR A 233 -2.50 -18.81 5.29
N GLU A 234 -1.76 -19.13 6.35
CA GLU A 234 -2.33 -19.62 7.61
C GLU A 234 -3.27 -18.59 8.26
N HIS A 235 -2.96 -17.30 8.12
CA HIS A 235 -3.82 -16.23 8.60
C HIS A 235 -5.18 -16.22 7.89
N ASP A 236 -5.17 -16.30 6.56
CA ASP A 236 -6.40 -16.31 5.75
C ASP A 236 -7.24 -17.56 6.02
N LEU A 237 -6.59 -18.70 6.25
CA LEU A 237 -7.21 -19.94 6.69
C LEU A 237 -7.87 -19.79 8.07
N HIS A 238 -7.20 -19.12 9.01
CA HIS A 238 -7.75 -18.82 10.34
C HIS A 238 -9.00 -17.94 10.24
N VAL A 239 -8.95 -16.87 9.44
CA VAL A 239 -10.09 -16.00 9.14
C VAL A 239 -11.25 -16.83 8.56
N GLY A 240 -10.97 -17.67 7.56
CA GLY A 240 -11.95 -18.57 6.95
C GLY A 240 -12.62 -19.51 7.95
N ASN A 241 -11.85 -20.09 8.88
CA ASN A 241 -12.38 -20.96 9.93
C ASN A 241 -13.25 -20.20 10.95
N GLN A 242 -12.85 -18.99 11.35
CA GLN A 242 -13.68 -18.17 12.25
C GLN A 242 -15.02 -17.81 11.61
N VAL A 243 -15.03 -17.45 10.32
CA VAL A 243 -16.28 -17.18 9.59
C VAL A 243 -17.13 -18.44 9.46
N LYS A 244 -16.51 -19.61 9.27
CA LYS A 244 -17.20 -20.90 9.23
C LYS A 244 -17.88 -21.24 10.57
N GLU A 245 -17.22 -20.97 11.69
CA GLU A 245 -17.80 -21.16 13.03
C GLU A 245 -19.01 -20.23 13.24
N ILE A 246 -18.89 -18.95 12.90
CA ILE A 246 -19.99 -17.98 12.99
C ILE A 246 -21.17 -18.38 12.11
N ALA A 247 -20.90 -18.87 10.90
CA ALA A 247 -21.94 -19.38 10.01
C ALA A 247 -22.69 -20.55 10.65
N GLN A 248 -21.98 -21.47 11.32
CA GLN A 248 -22.59 -22.59 12.03
C GLN A 248 -23.46 -22.12 13.19
N ASP A 249 -22.96 -21.18 14.00
CA ASP A 249 -23.68 -20.64 15.16
C ASP A 249 -24.98 -19.92 14.75
N ASN A 250 -24.98 -19.26 13.58
CA ASN A 250 -26.12 -18.54 13.04
C ASN A 250 -27.00 -19.37 12.09
N ASN A 251 -26.72 -20.67 11.93
CA ASN A 251 -27.41 -21.57 10.98
C ASN A 251 -27.35 -21.10 9.51
N ILE A 252 -26.28 -20.41 9.13
CA ILE A 252 -26.01 -19.97 7.77
C ILE A 252 -25.29 -21.09 7.01
N PRO A 253 -25.76 -21.51 5.82
CA PRO A 253 -25.06 -22.47 4.99
C PRO A 253 -23.65 -21.97 4.61
N PHE A 254 -22.62 -22.71 5.04
CA PHE A 254 -21.22 -22.49 4.64
C PHE A 254 -20.80 -23.58 3.65
N LEU A 255 -20.54 -23.20 2.39
CA LEU A 255 -20.26 -24.14 1.31
C LEU A 255 -18.87 -23.88 0.71
N ILE A 256 -18.22 -24.94 0.24
CA ILE A 256 -16.92 -24.84 -0.42
C ILE A 256 -17.10 -25.43 -1.81
N THR A 257 -16.85 -24.61 -2.82
CA THR A 257 -16.93 -25.06 -4.21
C THR A 257 -15.87 -26.13 -4.45
N ASN A 258 -16.27 -27.21 -5.11
CA ASN A 258 -15.35 -28.28 -5.46
C ASN A 258 -14.31 -27.77 -6.45
N MET A 259 -13.04 -27.91 -6.09
CA MET A 259 -11.92 -27.58 -6.98
C MET A 259 -11.95 -28.43 -8.26
N THR A 260 -11.71 -27.79 -9.40
CA THR A 260 -11.43 -28.43 -10.68
C THR A 260 -10.09 -29.19 -10.64
N GLU A 261 -9.85 -30.07 -11.61
CA GLU A 261 -8.57 -30.80 -11.66
C GLU A 261 -7.35 -29.88 -11.79
N ASP A 262 -7.50 -28.71 -12.42
CA ASP A 262 -6.41 -27.74 -12.57
C ASP A 262 -6.16 -27.00 -11.25
N GLU A 263 -7.22 -26.54 -10.58
CA GLU A 263 -7.14 -25.92 -9.25
C GLU A 263 -6.51 -26.87 -8.23
N ARG A 264 -6.91 -28.15 -8.22
CA ARG A 264 -6.33 -29.16 -7.32
C ARG A 264 -4.82 -29.33 -7.51
N LYS A 265 -4.34 -29.27 -8.75
CA LYS A 265 -2.90 -29.40 -9.05
C LYS A 265 -2.12 -28.19 -8.55
N TRP A 266 -2.64 -26.98 -8.80
CA TRP A 266 -2.01 -25.74 -8.32
C TRP A 266 -2.02 -25.65 -6.80
N TYR A 267 -3.14 -26.02 -6.18
CA TYR A 267 -3.30 -26.08 -4.73
C TYR A 267 -2.27 -27.00 -4.06
N GLU A 268 -2.14 -28.26 -4.50
CA GLU A 268 -1.14 -29.19 -3.94
C GLU A 268 0.30 -28.72 -4.22
N PHE A 269 0.54 -28.20 -5.42
CA PHE A 269 1.86 -27.67 -5.79
C PHE A 269 2.29 -26.53 -4.86
N GLU A 270 1.39 -25.58 -4.54
CA GLU A 270 1.71 -24.45 -3.66
C GLU A 270 1.87 -24.86 -2.21
N LEU A 271 1.03 -25.76 -1.69
CA LEU A 271 1.24 -26.29 -0.34
C LEU A 271 2.63 -26.92 -0.19
N GLU A 272 3.12 -27.61 -1.21
CA GLU A 272 4.46 -28.18 -1.23
C GLU A 272 5.55 -27.13 -1.41
N LEU A 273 5.36 -26.18 -2.33
CA LEU A 273 6.32 -25.13 -2.63
C LEU A 273 6.59 -24.24 -1.41
N GLU A 274 5.53 -23.81 -0.73
CA GLU A 274 5.56 -22.93 0.43
C GLU A 274 5.79 -23.69 1.76
N ASN A 275 5.85 -25.03 1.72
CA ASN A 275 5.95 -25.91 2.89
C ASN A 275 4.85 -25.67 3.95
N LEU A 276 3.62 -25.43 3.49
CA LEU A 276 2.47 -25.17 4.36
C LEU A 276 1.94 -26.47 5.00
N PRO A 277 1.35 -26.41 6.21
CA PRO A 277 0.79 -27.58 6.86
C PRO A 277 -0.43 -28.09 6.09
N LYS A 278 -0.28 -29.21 5.37
CA LYS A 278 -1.32 -29.73 4.47
C LYS A 278 -2.65 -30.04 5.16
N GLU A 279 -2.62 -30.60 6.38
CA GLU A 279 -3.81 -31.09 7.08
C GLU A 279 -4.87 -30.00 7.33
N PRO A 280 -4.57 -28.86 7.97
CA PRO A 280 -5.52 -27.76 8.16
C PRO A 280 -6.15 -27.24 6.85
N PHE A 281 -5.34 -27.10 5.79
CA PHE A 281 -5.83 -26.64 4.50
C PHE A 281 -6.73 -27.67 3.83
N HIS A 282 -6.36 -28.96 3.86
CA HIS A 282 -7.19 -30.04 3.34
C HIS A 282 -8.53 -30.14 4.05
N GLU A 283 -8.54 -29.99 5.37
CA GLU A 283 -9.76 -30.02 6.17
C GLU A 283 -10.67 -28.84 5.83
N PHE A 284 -10.10 -27.63 5.73
CA PHE A 284 -10.86 -26.45 5.35
C PHE A 284 -11.44 -26.62 3.95
N PHE A 285 -10.62 -26.83 2.91
CA PHE A 285 -11.08 -26.94 1.52
C PHE A 285 -11.80 -28.25 1.17
N GLN A 286 -12.04 -29.13 2.16
CA GLN A 286 -12.66 -30.44 1.99
C GLN A 286 -11.96 -31.27 0.91
N PHE A 287 -10.64 -31.14 0.84
CA PHE A 287 -9.79 -31.81 -0.12
C PHE A 287 -9.71 -33.31 0.23
N LYS A 288 -10.23 -34.15 -0.66
CA LYS A 288 -10.21 -35.62 -0.57
C LYS A 288 -9.50 -36.22 -1.76
#